data_AF-A0A345H2Q0-F1
#
_entry.id   AF-A0A345H2Q0-F1
#
_cell.length_a   1.000
_cell.length_b   1.000
_cell.length_c   1.000
_cell.angle_alpha   90.00
_cell.angle_beta   90.00
_cell.angle_gamma   90.00
#
_symmetry.space_group_name_H-M   'P 1'
#
loop_
_entity.id
_entity.type
_entity.pdbx_description
1 polymer ?
#
loop_
_entity_poly.entity_id
_entity_poly.type
_entity_poly.pdbx_seq_one_letter_code
_entity_poly.pdbx_strand_id
1 'polypeptide(L)'
;MSDTQLYTLKENSTGQLHVFKSKKDDAGECFTETMSVCGKMRYNQTIKHHFACQTETFTRKKLAEIGRSVCGTCVSHLYGDYS
;
A
#
# COMPACT_ATOMS: atom_id res chain seq x y z
N MET A 1 -9.98 4.10 19.93
CA MET A 1 -10.23 3.32 18.72
C MET A 1 -8.87 2.89 18.21
N SER A 2 -8.62 1.59 18.04
CA SER A 2 -7.29 1.10 17.66
C SER A 2 -6.95 1.61 16.26
N ASP A 3 -5.93 2.47 16.15
CA ASP A 3 -5.33 2.96 14.90
C ASP A 3 -4.74 1.78 14.10
N THR A 4 -5.60 0.97 13.51
CA THR A 4 -5.16 -0.11 12.64
C THR A 4 -4.69 0.52 11.34
N GLN A 5 -3.37 0.61 11.16
CA GLN A 5 -2.79 1.08 9.91
C GLN A 5 -3.31 0.22 8.75
N LEU A 6 -3.95 0.85 7.78
CA LEU A 6 -4.41 0.21 6.56
C LEU A 6 -3.48 0.55 5.40
N TYR A 7 -3.61 -0.22 4.34
CA TYR A 7 -2.77 -0.10 3.15
C TYR A 7 -3.58 -0.24 1.87
N THR A 8 -3.07 0.42 0.82
CA THR A 8 -3.65 0.44 -0.52
C THR A 8 -2.54 0.12 -1.52
N LEU A 9 -2.81 -0.77 -2.48
CA LEU A 9 -1.86 -1.15 -3.53
C LEU A 9 -2.26 -0.52 -4.86
N LYS A 10 -1.32 0.18 -5.49
CA LYS A 10 -1.54 0.91 -6.74
C LYS A 10 -0.43 0.63 -7.74
N GLU A 11 -0.77 0.77 -9.00
CA GLU A 11 0.12 0.56 -10.14
C GLU A 11 0.45 1.89 -10.80
N ASN A 12 1.71 2.09 -11.18
CA ASN A 12 2.15 3.22 -11.98
C ASN A 12 2.18 2.89 -13.49
N SER A 13 2.49 3.88 -14.33
CA SER A 13 2.63 3.72 -15.78
C SER A 13 3.67 2.69 -16.23
N THR A 14 4.62 2.30 -15.37
CA THR A 14 5.65 1.29 -15.69
C THR A 14 5.21 -0.13 -15.31
N GLY A 15 3.98 -0.32 -14.83
CA GLY A 15 3.48 -1.61 -14.34
C GLY A 15 4.05 -2.03 -12.97
N GLN A 16 4.78 -1.13 -12.29
CA GLN A 16 5.32 -1.40 -10.96
C GLN A 16 4.28 -1.04 -9.90
N LEU A 17 4.12 -1.92 -8.92
CA LEU A 17 3.14 -1.78 -7.84
C LEU A 17 3.78 -1.17 -6.58
N HIS A 18 3.11 -0.20 -6.00
CA HIS A 18 3.55 0.50 -4.80
C HIS A 18 2.46 0.50 -3.72
N VAL A 19 2.90 0.35 -2.48
CA VAL A 19 2.04 0.35 -1.30
C VAL A 19 1.94 1.77 -0.75
N PHE A 20 0.74 2.17 -0.37
CA PHE A 20 0.45 3.44 0.28
C PHE A 20 -0.17 3.17 1.64
N LYS A 21 0.18 3.98 2.64
CA LYS A 21 -0.56 4.01 3.90
C LYS A 21 -1.96 4.56 3.67
N SER A 22 -2.92 4.04 4.42
CA SER A 22 -4.31 4.43 4.35
C SER A 22 -4.97 4.34 5.71
N LYS A 23 -6.07 5.06 5.88
CA LYS A 23 -6.92 5.03 7.06
C LYS A 23 -8.38 5.17 6.66
N LYS A 24 -9.29 4.74 7.54
CA LYS A 24 -10.71 5.06 7.42
C LYS A 24 -11.03 6.30 8.24
N ASP A 25 -11.91 7.15 7.74
CA ASP A 25 -12.52 8.19 8.57
C ASP A 25 -13.69 7.64 9.40
N ASP A 26 -14.37 8.53 10.14
CA ASP A 26 -15.52 8.17 10.97
C ASP A 26 -16.74 7.69 10.16
N ALA A 27 -16.81 8.04 8.87
CA ALA A 27 -17.83 7.57 7.93
C ALA A 27 -17.45 6.22 7.29
N GLY A 28 -16.24 5.71 7.54
CA GLY A 28 -15.71 4.48 6.96
C GLY A 28 -15.09 4.65 5.58
N GLU A 29 -14.94 5.88 5.08
CA GLU A 29 -14.32 6.20 3.80
C GLU A 29 -12.81 5.99 3.84
N CYS A 30 -12.25 5.46 2.75
CA CYS A 30 -10.83 5.14 2.67
C CYS A 30 -10.00 6.33 2.20
N PHE A 31 -9.17 6.88 3.08
CA PHE A 31 -8.19 7.89 2.75
C PHE A 31 -6.81 7.27 2.57
N THR A 32 -6.21 7.51 1.42
CA THR A 32 -4.85 7.05 1.10
C THR A 32 -3.88 8.23 1.13
N GLU A 33 -2.69 8.03 1.66
CA GLU A 33 -1.62 9.03 1.61
C GLU A 33 -1.23 9.39 0.17
N THR A 34 -0.67 10.59 -0.01
CA THR A 34 -0.29 11.12 -1.33
C THR A 34 1.00 10.51 -1.87
N MET A 35 1.78 9.82 -1.02
CA MET A 35 3.05 9.20 -1.36
C MET A 35 3.07 7.73 -0.94
N SER A 36 3.73 6.89 -1.72
CA SER A 36 3.95 5.49 -1.35
C SER A 36 4.88 5.37 -0.15
N VAL A 37 4.81 4.23 0.55
CA VAL A 37 5.64 3.98 1.74
C VAL A 37 7.14 4.01 1.45
N CYS A 38 7.54 3.75 0.20
CA CYS A 38 8.94 3.83 -0.23
C CYS A 38 9.36 5.22 -0.74
N GLY A 39 8.43 6.18 -0.82
CA GLY A 39 8.69 7.54 -1.30
C GLY A 39 8.87 7.67 -2.83
N LYS A 40 8.66 6.61 -3.60
CA LYS A 40 8.98 6.57 -5.04
C LYS A 40 7.77 6.74 -5.97
N MET A 41 6.55 6.79 -5.44
CA MET A 41 5.34 6.96 -6.23
C MET A 41 4.35 7.91 -5.54
N ARG A 42 3.97 8.98 -6.24
CA ARG A 42 2.88 9.86 -5.84
C ARG A 42 1.53 9.27 -6.25
N TYR A 43 0.48 9.60 -5.51
CA TYR A 43 -0.90 9.16 -5.75
C TYR A 43 -1.34 9.44 -7.19
N ASN A 44 -1.04 10.62 -7.72
CA ASN A 44 -1.46 11.05 -9.06
C ASN A 44 -0.74 10.32 -10.20
N GLN A 45 0.28 9.51 -9.91
CA GLN A 45 0.95 8.64 -10.88
C GLN A 45 0.24 7.27 -11.01
N THR A 46 -0.87 7.07 -10.28
CA THR A 46 -1.64 5.84 -10.30
C THR A 46 -2.39 5.69 -11.62
N ILE A 47 -2.21 4.56 -12.28
CA ILE A 47 -3.02 4.15 -13.43
C ILE A 47 -4.06 3.09 -13.06
N LYS A 48 -3.84 2.34 -11.97
CA LYS A 48 -4.74 1.28 -11.53
C LYS A 48 -4.67 1.05 -10.02
N HIS A 49 -5.83 0.77 -9.43
CA HIS A 49 -5.96 0.35 -8.04
C HIS A 49 -6.16 -1.17 -7.98
N HIS A 50 -5.42 -1.87 -7.12
CA HIS A 50 -5.52 -3.32 -6.96
C HIS A 50 -6.36 -3.70 -5.74
N PHE A 51 -6.13 -3.01 -4.62
CA PHE A 51 -7.00 -3.05 -3.44
C PHE A 51 -6.79 -1.79 -2.61
N ALA A 52 -7.75 -1.46 -1.75
CA ALA A 52 -7.71 -0.30 -0.88
C ALA A 52 -8.11 -0.63 0.56
N CYS A 53 -7.52 0.12 1.50
CA CYS A 53 -7.81 0.06 2.93
C CYS A 53 -7.85 -1.36 3.51
N GLN A 54 -6.79 -2.13 3.26
CA GLN A 54 -6.63 -3.48 3.79
C GLN A 54 -5.64 -3.52 4.94
N THR A 55 -5.76 -4.52 5.81
CA THR A 55 -4.85 -4.70 6.94
C THR A 55 -3.43 -5.06 6.47
N GLU A 56 -2.45 -4.90 7.35
CA GLU A 56 -1.08 -5.32 7.06
C GLU A 56 -0.99 -6.80 6.69
N THR A 57 -1.66 -7.67 7.45
CA THR A 57 -1.69 -9.11 7.21
C THR A 57 -2.23 -9.46 5.82
N PHE A 58 -3.35 -8.85 5.42
CA PHE A 58 -3.89 -9.03 4.08
C PHE A 58 -2.92 -8.54 3.01
N THR A 59 -2.35 -7.35 3.24
CA THR A 59 -1.42 -6.70 2.30
C THR A 59 -0.20 -7.59 2.09
N ARG A 60 0.50 -7.99 3.16
CA ARG A 60 1.64 -8.92 3.12
C ARG A 60 1.31 -10.18 2.32
N LYS A 61 0.17 -10.83 2.60
CA LYS A 61 -0.28 -12.02 1.86
C LYS A 61 -0.45 -11.73 0.36
N LYS A 62 -1.10 -10.63 -0.01
CA LYS A 62 -1.29 -10.27 -1.42
C LYS A 62 0.01 -9.90 -2.13
N LEU A 63 0.95 -9.22 -1.47
CA LEU A 63 2.24 -8.92 -2.10
C LEU A 63 3.03 -10.18 -2.39
N ALA A 64 3.01 -11.16 -1.48
CA ALA A 64 3.65 -12.46 -1.69
C ALA A 64 3.02 -13.24 -2.87
N GLU A 65 1.70 -13.17 -3.04
CA GLU A 65 1.00 -13.80 -4.17
C GLU A 65 1.33 -13.13 -5.53
N ILE A 66 1.51 -11.80 -5.55
CA ILE A 66 1.82 -11.05 -6.78
C ILE A 66 3.29 -11.20 -7.19
N GLY A 67 4.22 -11.13 -6.23
CA GLY A 67 5.64 -11.31 -6.47
C GLY A 67 6.34 -10.10 -7.10
N ARG A 68 7.16 -10.33 -8.15
CA ARG A 68 8.20 -9.40 -8.64
C ARG A 68 7.69 -8.06 -9.16
N SER A 69 6.41 -7.93 -9.48
CA SER A 69 5.81 -6.66 -9.91
C SER A 69 5.69 -5.64 -8.77
N VAL A 70 5.78 -6.09 -7.50
CA VAL A 70 5.75 -5.22 -6.33
C VAL A 70 7.12 -4.58 -6.09
N CYS A 71 7.12 -3.27 -5.82
CA CYS A 71 8.32 -2.54 -5.42
C CYS A 71 8.96 -3.20 -4.19
N GLY A 72 10.19 -3.71 -4.34
CA GLY A 72 10.91 -4.40 -3.27
C GLY A 72 11.09 -3.55 -2.00
N THR A 73 11.27 -2.23 -2.14
CA THR A 73 11.34 -1.32 -0.99
C THR A 73 10.00 -1.25 -0.23
N CYS A 74 8.86 -1.28 -0.93
CA CYS A 74 7.54 -1.33 -0.27
C CYS A 74 7.36 -2.64 0.51
N VAL A 75 7.83 -3.76 -0.07
CA VAL A 75 7.85 -5.06 0.61
C VAL A 75 8.70 -4.97 1.87
N SER A 76 9.96 -4.51 1.77
CA SER A 76 10.85 -4.36 2.93
C SER A 76 10.26 -3.50 4.03
N HIS A 77 9.59 -2.39 3.73
CA HIS A 77 8.90 -1.58 4.74
C HIS A 77 7.84 -2.36 5.50
N LEU A 78 7.04 -3.17 4.80
CA LEU A 78 5.99 -3.95 5.44
C LEU A 78 6.49 -5.12 6.27
N TYR A 79 7.70 -5.64 6.02
CA TYR A 79 8.28 -6.76 6.78
C TYR A 79 9.38 -6.32 7.76
N GLY A 80 9.82 -5.06 7.68
CA GLY A 80 11.00 -4.54 8.38
C GLY A 80 10.76 -3.98 9.79
N ASP A 81 9.51 -3.72 10.18
CA ASP A 81 9.16 -3.22 11.53
C ASP A 81 9.10 -4.34 12.60
N TYR A 82 10.09 -5.24 12.60
CA TYR A 82 10.41 -6.09 13.75
C TYR A 82 11.73 -5.63 14.35
N SER A 83 11.71 -4.50 15.06
CA SER A 83 12.83 -4.06 15.92
C SER A 83 12.29 -3.51 17.23
#